data_AF-Q5EFD3-F1
#
_entry.id   AF-Q5EFD3-F1
#
_cell.length_a   1.000
_cell.length_b   1.000
_cell.length_c   1.000
_cell.angle_alpha   90.00
_cell.angle_beta   90.00
_cell.angle_gamma   90.00
#
_symmetry.space_group_name_H-M   'P 1'
#
loop_
_entity.id
_entity.type
_entity.pdbx_description
1 polymer ?
#
loop_
_entity_poly.entity_id
_entity_poly.type
_entity_poly.pdbx_seq_one_letter_code
_entity_poly.pdbx_strand_id
1 'polypeptide(L)'
;MGDPFVRPGLTYQPHIEQVLLRNEGTLTLESSKDDWLRYQHRDTLASLILHRDRLEYLSLVENVAPARMERILLERAVDPIRKRGRSNT
;
A
#
# COMPACT_ATOMS: atom_id res chain seq x y z
N MET A 1 8.04 -31.84 -9.37
CA MET A 1 8.23 -31.27 -8.02
C MET A 1 7.38 -30.01 -8.00
N GLY A 2 6.15 -30.10 -7.47
CA GLY A 2 5.22 -28.96 -7.40
C GLY A 2 5.52 -28.12 -6.16
N ASP A 3 5.29 -26.81 -6.27
CA ASP A 3 5.52 -25.86 -5.19
C ASP A 3 4.77 -26.27 -3.91
N PRO A 4 5.42 -26.23 -2.73
CA PRO A 4 4.89 -26.81 -1.50
C PRO A 4 3.64 -26.11 -0.95
N PHE A 5 3.23 -24.98 -1.53
CA PHE A 5 2.10 -24.17 -1.06
C PHE A 5 0.86 -24.24 -1.95
N VAL A 6 0.95 -24.87 -3.13
CA VAL A 6 -0.20 -25.08 -4.02
C VAL A 6 -0.45 -26.57 -4.10
N ARG A 7 -1.56 -27.03 -3.54
CA ARG A 7 -2.04 -28.39 -3.84
C ARG A 7 -2.16 -28.49 -5.36
N PRO A 8 -1.46 -29.43 -6.03
CA PRO A 8 -1.61 -29.59 -7.47
C PRO A 8 -3.09 -29.87 -7.79
N GLY A 9 -3.74 -28.98 -8.55
CA GLY A 9 -5.15 -29.12 -8.95
C GLY A 9 -6.15 -28.10 -8.39
N LEU A 10 -5.72 -27.04 -7.68
CA LEU A 10 -6.63 -25.96 -7.33
C LEU A 10 -6.89 -25.08 -8.57
N THR A 11 -7.98 -25.36 -9.29
CA THR A 11 -8.54 -24.42 -10.26
C THR A 11 -9.02 -23.17 -9.51
N TYR A 12 -8.70 -21.98 -10.03
CA TYR A 12 -9.18 -20.73 -9.45
C TYR A 12 -10.71 -20.76 -9.45
N GLN A 13 -11.32 -20.74 -8.28
CA GLN A 13 -12.77 -20.76 -8.15
C GLN A 13 -13.28 -19.32 -8.32
N PRO A 14 -14.39 -19.11 -9.06
CA PRO A 14 -14.86 -17.76 -9.42
C PRO A 14 -15.16 -16.87 -8.22
N HIS A 15 -15.50 -17.45 -7.07
CA HIS A 15 -15.69 -16.68 -5.84
C HIS A 15 -14.37 -16.14 -5.24
N ILE A 16 -13.24 -16.80 -5.48
CA ILE A 16 -11.92 -16.33 -5.04
C ILE A 16 -11.54 -15.10 -5.87
N GLU A 17 -11.74 -15.16 -7.19
CA GLU A 17 -11.52 -14.02 -8.09
C GLU A 17 -12.38 -12.81 -7.68
N GLN A 18 -13.64 -13.06 -7.32
CA GLN A 18 -14.55 -12.01 -6.86
C GLN A 18 -14.03 -11.32 -5.58
N VAL A 19 -13.46 -12.07 -4.64
CA VAL A 19 -12.89 -11.49 -3.41
C VAL A 19 -11.64 -10.65 -3.71
N LEU A 20 -10.77 -11.15 -4.59
CA LEU A 20 -9.55 -10.44 -5.00
C LEU A 20 -9.84 -9.13 -5.71
N LEU A 21 -10.87 -9.12 -6.59
CA LEU A 21 -11.31 -7.91 -7.28
C LEU A 21 -12.00 -6.91 -6.35
N ARG A 22 -12.66 -7.39 -5.30
CA ARG A 22 -13.38 -6.54 -4.36
C ARG A 22 -12.47 -5.85 -3.35
N ASN A 23 -11.41 -6.53 -2.92
CA ASN A 23 -10.54 -6.07 -1.85
C ASN A 23 -9.14 -5.79 -2.41
N GLU A 24 -8.88 -4.52 -2.69
CA GLU A 24 -7.54 -4.07 -3.07
C GLU A 24 -6.52 -4.43 -1.98
N GLY A 25 -5.32 -4.86 -2.38
CA GLY A 25 -4.27 -5.31 -1.47
C GLY A 25 -4.32 -6.79 -1.08
N THR A 26 -5.32 -7.54 -1.54
CA THR A 26 -5.32 -9.01 -1.37
C THR A 26 -4.31 -9.65 -2.31
N LEU A 27 -3.33 -10.36 -1.76
CA LEU A 27 -2.23 -10.94 -2.53
C LEU A 27 -2.55 -12.34 -3.05
N THR A 28 -1.95 -12.67 -4.19
CA THR A 28 -1.95 -14.00 -4.81
C THR A 28 -0.56 -14.63 -4.72
N LEU A 29 -0.45 -15.91 -5.09
CA LEU A 29 0.83 -16.62 -5.15
C LEU A 29 1.82 -16.00 -6.13
N GLU A 30 1.33 -15.31 -7.16
CA GLU A 30 2.15 -14.63 -8.16
C GLU A 30 2.57 -13.22 -7.74
N SER A 31 2.10 -12.74 -6.58
CA SER A 31 2.42 -11.41 -6.09
C SER A 31 3.89 -11.31 -5.69
N SER A 32 4.55 -10.24 -6.14
CA SER A 32 5.94 -9.98 -5.79
C SER A 32 6.05 -9.33 -4.41
N LYS A 33 7.27 -9.36 -3.85
CA LYS A 33 7.60 -8.60 -2.63
C LYS A 33 7.29 -7.11 -2.77
N ASP A 34 7.52 -6.54 -3.96
CA ASP A 34 7.29 -5.13 -4.22
C ASP A 34 5.80 -4.80 -4.22
N ASP A 35 4.95 -5.71 -4.71
CA ASP A 35 3.50 -5.53 -4.66
C ASP A 35 3.00 -5.50 -3.21
N TRP A 36 3.49 -6.42 -2.38
CA TRP A 36 3.18 -6.43 -0.95
C TRP A 36 3.59 -5.12 -0.26
N LEU A 37 4.83 -4.68 -0.47
CA LEU A 37 5.33 -3.43 0.11
C LEU A 37 4.53 -2.21 -0.36
N ARG A 38 4.14 -2.15 -1.64
CA ARG A 38 3.29 -1.07 -2.15
C ARG A 38 1.96 -0.98 -1.41
N TYR A 39 1.27 -2.11 -1.25
CA TYR A 39 -0.01 -2.14 -0.54
C TYR A 39 0.15 -1.79 0.94
N GLN A 40 1.15 -2.37 1.63
CA GLN A 40 1.44 -2.03 3.02
C GLN A 40 1.71 -0.54 3.24
N HIS A 41 2.46 0.08 2.33
CA HIS A 41 2.72 1.51 2.39
C HIS A 41 1.48 2.36 2.08
N ARG A 42 0.61 1.92 1.16
CA ARG A 42 -0.66 2.61 0.89
C ARG A 42 -1.60 2.54 2.09
N ASP A 43 -1.72 1.38 2.73
CA ASP A 43 -2.58 1.17 3.90
C ASP A 43 -2.11 2.01 5.10
N THR A 44 -0.80 2.10 5.31
CA THR A 44 -0.24 2.95 6.37
C THR A 44 -0.47 4.43 6.09
N LEU A 45 -0.27 4.90 4.85
CA LEU A 45 -0.56 6.29 4.48
C LEU A 45 -2.06 6.62 4.62
N ALA A 46 -2.94 5.73 4.18
CA ALA A 46 -4.38 5.88 4.35
C ALA A 46 -4.75 5.94 5.84
N SER A 47 -4.17 5.07 6.67
CA SER A 47 -4.38 5.08 8.12
C SER A 47 -3.94 6.40 8.76
N LEU A 48 -2.80 6.96 8.33
CA LEU A 48 -2.31 8.25 8.84
C LEU A 48 -3.24 9.42 8.48
N ILE A 49 -3.83 9.39 7.28
CA ILE A 49 -4.77 10.43 6.82
C ILE A 49 -6.11 10.31 7.54
N LEU A 50 -6.65 9.09 7.64
CA LEU A 50 -7.98 8.85 8.21
C LEU A 50 -8.03 9.08 9.73
N HIS A 51 -6.93 8.88 10.44
CA HIS A 51 -6.85 9.09 11.88
C HIS A 51 -6.35 10.50 12.18
N ARG A 52 -7.27 11.39 12.56
CA ARG A 52 -6.98 12.81 12.79
C ARG A 52 -5.81 13.06 13.76
N ASP A 53 -5.75 12.33 14.86
CA ASP A 53 -4.67 12.46 15.85
C ASP A 53 -3.28 12.17 15.25
N ARG A 54 -3.22 11.21 14.31
CA ARG A 54 -1.98 10.84 13.62
C ARG A 54 -1.59 11.90 12.60
N LEU A 55 -2.56 12.41 11.84
CA LEU A 55 -2.34 13.48 10.88
C LEU A 55 -1.85 14.76 11.60
N GLU A 56 -2.52 15.15 12.68
CA GLU A 56 -2.16 16.33 13.48
C GLU A 56 -0.77 16.18 14.12
N TYR A 57 -0.43 14.98 14.61
CA TYR A 57 0.92 14.70 15.10
C TYR A 57 1.99 14.95 14.03
N LEU A 58 1.79 14.44 12.81
CA LEU A 58 2.73 14.65 11.70
C LEU A 58 2.78 16.12 11.26
N SER A 59 1.64 16.80 11.22
CA SER A 59 1.54 18.23 10.92
C SER A 59 2.31 19.10 11.90
N LEU A 60 2.26 18.77 13.19
CA LEU A 60 2.99 19.48 14.23
C LEU A 60 4.50 19.29 14.07
N VAL A 61 4.94 18.05 13.84
CA VAL A 61 6.38 17.72 13.69
C VAL A 61 6.99 18.41 12.47
N GLU A 62 6.30 18.39 11.33
CA GLU A 62 6.80 19.01 10.09
C GLU A 62 6.49 20.52 10.01
N ASN A 63 5.77 21.07 11.00
CA ASN A 63 5.29 22.46 11.01
C ASN A 63 4.52 22.84 9.73
N VAL A 64 3.58 21.98 9.34
CA VAL A 64 2.79 22.09 8.12
C VAL A 64 1.31 21.98 8.45
N ALA A 65 0.47 22.83 7.83
CA ALA A 65 -0.98 22.76 7.98
C ALA A 65 -1.52 21.35 7.65
N PRO A 66 -2.51 20.82 8.39
CA PRO A 66 -3.08 19.47 8.18
C PRO A 66 -3.46 19.16 6.74
N ALA A 67 -4.13 20.09 6.06
CA ALA A 67 -4.50 19.92 4.65
C ALA A 67 -3.29 19.77 3.70
N ARG A 68 -2.17 20.44 4.01
CA ARG A 68 -0.93 20.29 3.22
C ARG A 68 -0.25 18.97 3.54
N MET A 69 -0.26 18.53 4.80
CA MET A 69 0.26 17.20 5.18
C MET A 69 -0.52 16.08 4.47
N GLU A 70 -1.84 16.15 4.50
CA GLU A 70 -2.72 15.22 3.78
C GLU A 70 -2.37 15.15 2.29
N ARG A 71 -2.20 16.31 1.64
CA ARG A 71 -1.79 16.38 0.23
C ARG A 71 -0.45 15.66 -0.01
N ILE A 72 0.54 15.88 0.84
CA ILE A 72 1.87 15.23 0.74
C ILE A 72 1.74 13.70 0.86
N LEU A 73 0.93 13.22 1.81
CA LEU A 73 0.71 11.79 2.01
C LEU A 73 -0.03 11.16 0.83
N LEU A 74 -1.03 11.85 0.26
CA LEU A 74 -1.75 11.41 -0.95
C LEU A 74 -0.83 11.37 -2.18
N GLU A 75 -0.01 12.40 -2.40
CA GLU A 75 1.00 12.40 -3.47
C GLU A 75 1.98 11.22 -3.33
N ARG A 76 2.34 10.86 -2.09
CA ARG A 76 3.21 9.71 -1.79
C ARG A 76 2.52 8.35 -2.00
N ALA A 77 1.19 8.27 -1.87
CA ALA A 77 0.44 7.02 -2.02
C ALA A 77 0.42 6.49 -3.46
N VAL A 78 0.63 7.36 -4.46
CA VAL A 78 0.68 6.97 -5.88
C VAL A 78 1.77 5.91 -6.11
N ASP A 79 2.98 6.16 -5.64
CA ASP A 79 4.12 5.26 -5.77
C ASP A 79 5.02 5.35 -4.52
N PRO A 80 4.68 4.63 -3.43
CA PRO A 80 5.33 4.82 -2.14
C PRO A 80 6.73 4.19 -2.06
N ILE A 81 7.03 3.22 -2.92
CA ILE A 81 8.32 2.50 -2.91
C ILE A 81 9.35 3.12 -3.86
N ARG A 82 8.93 4.05 -4.72
CA ARG A 82 9.84 4.72 -5.66
C ARG A 82 10.88 5.52 -4.91
N LYS A 83 12.14 5.17 -5.15
CA LYS A 83 13.29 5.95 -4.70
C LYS A 83 13.23 7.31 -5.39
N ARG A 84 13.00 8.37 -4.62
CA ARG A 84 13.22 9.73 -5.14
C ARG A 84 14.70 9.86 -5.44
N GLY A 85 15.05 10.09 -6.70
CA GLY A 85 16.43 10.41 -7.06
C GLY A 85 16.85 11.65 -6.27
N ARG A 86 17.98 11.58 -5.58
CA ARG A 86 18.63 12.80 -5.10
C ARG A 86 18.99 13.60 -6.35
N SER A 87 18.29 14.70 -6.59
CA SER A 87 18.83 15.74 -7.44
C SER A 87 20.08 16.25 -6.72
N ASN A 88 21.25 15.84 -7.22
CA ASN A 88 22.51 16.41 -6.77
C ASN A 88 22.56 17.84 -7.34
N THR A 89 22.11 18.80 -6.55
CA THR A 89 22.47 20.22 -6.67
C THR A 89 23.37 20.56 -5.50
#